data_AF-A0A498DGS2-F1
#
_entry.id   AF-A0A498DGS2-F1
#
_cell.length_a   1.000
_cell.length_b   1.000
_cell.length_c   1.000
_cell.angle_alpha   90.00
_cell.angle_beta   90.00
_cell.angle_gamma   90.00
#
_symmetry.space_group_name_H-M   'P 1'
#
loop_
_entity.id
_entity.type
_entity.pdbx_description
1 polymer ?
#
loop_
_entity_poly.entity_id
_entity_poly.type
_entity_poly.pdbx_seq_one_letter_code
_entity_poly.pdbx_strand_id
1 'polypeptide(L)' 'MDIKSPLEDWITKEQFVKAYPALNLSQVQYLIRSRKHNGLSKSGAVSKVGGRMLIHKNKFAEWIATKVC' A
#
# COMPACT_ATOMS: atom_id res chain seq x y z
N MET A 1 -11.96 6.68 -23.93
CA MET A 1 -11.38 5.73 -22.96
C MET A 1 -10.36 6.52 -22.16
N ASP A 2 -10.64 6.80 -20.89
CA ASP A 2 -9.66 7.44 -20.01
C ASP A 2 -8.44 6.54 -19.84
N ILE A 3 -7.30 6.95 -20.42
CA ILE A 3 -6.03 6.27 -20.23
C ILE A 3 -5.53 6.66 -18.84
N LYS A 4 -5.98 5.92 -17.82
CA LYS A 4 -5.42 6.08 -16.48
C LYS A 4 -3.95 5.72 -16.51
N SER A 5 -3.11 6.64 -16.07
CA SER A 5 -1.69 6.37 -15.94
C SER A 5 -1.47 5.30 -14.86
N PRO A 6 -0.62 4.29 -15.08
CA PRO A 6 -0.24 3.32 -14.04
C PRO A 6 0.33 3.98 -12.76
N LEU A 7 0.78 5.24 -12.86
CA LEU A 7 1.24 6.02 -11.71
C LEU A 7 0.09 6.44 -10.77
N GLU A 8 -1.15 6.56 -11.26
CA GLU A 8 -2.32 6.89 -10.42
C GLU A 8 -2.66 5.79 -9.41
N ASP A 9 -2.10 4.59 -9.59
CA ASP A 9 -2.29 3.49 -8.66
C ASP A 9 -1.34 3.51 -7.46
N TRP A 10 -0.34 4.38 -7.50
CA TRP A 10 0.62 4.58 -6.43
C TRP A 10 0.31 5.82 -5.62
N ILE A 11 0.02 5.63 -4.34
CA ILE A 11 -0.31 6.72 -3.42
C ILE A 11 0.54 6.64 -2.15
N THR A 12 0.67 7.75 -1.43
CA THR A 12 1.35 7.75 -0.13
C THR A 12 0.48 7.10 0.94
N LYS A 13 1.08 6.70 2.06
CA LYS A 13 0.33 6.19 3.21
C LYS A 13 -0.71 7.18 3.75
N GLU A 14 -0.42 8.48 3.70
CA GLU A 14 -1.35 9.54 4.11
C GLU A 14 -2.56 9.63 3.16
N GLN A 15 -2.33 9.55 1.85
CA GLN A 15 -3.40 9.52 0.85
C GLN A 15 -4.22 8.24 0.96
N PHE A 16 -3.58 7.10 1.23
CA PHE A 16 -4.24 5.81 1.36
C PHE A 16 -5.22 5.79 2.54
N VAL A 17 -4.83 6.25 3.74
CA VAL A 17 -5.76 6.30 4.89
C VAL A 17 -6.84 7.36 4.73
N LYS A 18 -6.58 8.44 4.00
CA LYS A 18 -7.61 9.43 3.64
C LYS A 18 -8.66 8.84 2.71
N ALA A 19 -8.26 7.99 1.76
CA ALA A 19 -9.16 7.33 0.82
C ALA A 19 -9.92 6.14 1.44
N TYR A 20 -9.31 5.46 2.42
CA TYR A 20 -9.83 4.25 3.04
C TYR A 20 -9.84 4.38 4.57
N PRO A 21 -10.83 5.10 5.15
CA PRO A 21 -10.84 5.44 6.58
C PRO A 21 -11.01 4.24 7.52
N ALA A 22 -11.37 3.06 6.99
CA ALA A 22 -11.34 1.79 7.74
C ALA A 22 -9.93 1.41 8.21
N LEU A 23 -8.89 1.97 7.59
CA LEU A 23 -7.49 1.75 7.96
C LEU A 23 -6.92 3.02 8.57
N ASN A 24 -6.32 2.91 9.77
CA ASN A 24 -5.68 4.06 10.40
C ASN A 24 -4.20 4.17 10.04
N LEU A 25 -3.65 5.38 10.18
CA LEU A 25 -2.26 5.68 9.79
C LEU A 25 -1.24 4.84 10.55
N SER A 26 -1.43 4.65 11.85
CA SER A 26 -0.51 3.91 12.72
C SER A 26 -0.41 2.43 12.30
N GLN A 27 -1.54 1.80 11.97
CA GLN A 27 -1.61 0.44 11.45
C GLN A 27 -0.87 0.32 10.12
N VAL A 28 -1.18 1.19 9.15
CA VAL A 28 -0.51 1.19 7.84
C VAL A 28 0.99 1.43 7.98
N GLN A 29 1.41 2.35 8.86
CA GLN A 29 2.82 2.57 9.17
C GLN A 29 3.49 1.35 9.79
N TYR A 30 2.83 0.65 10.70
CA TYR A 30 3.34 -0.59 11.26
C TYR A 30 3.55 -1.67 10.18
N LEU A 31 2.56 -1.88 9.32
CA LEU A 31 2.65 -2.83 8.21
C LEU A 31 3.78 -2.50 7.23
N ILE A 32 3.95 -1.22 6.90
CA ILE A 32 5.02 -0.75 6.01
C ILE A 32 6.40 -0.89 6.68
N ARG A 33 6.51 -0.66 7.99
CA ARG A 33 7.77 -0.86 8.73
C ARG A 33 8.17 -2.33 8.74
N SER A 34 7.21 -3.24 8.94
CA SER A 34 7.44 -4.69 8.94
C SER A 34 7.40 -5.33 7.54
N ARG A 35 7.36 -4.54 6.46
CA ARG A 35 7.10 -4.99 5.07
C ARG A 35 7.98 -6.14 4.54
N LYS A 36 9.22 -6.23 5.02
CA LYS A 36 10.16 -7.29 4.65
C LYS A 36 9.80 -8.64 5.28
N HIS A 37 9.18 -8.61 6.45
CA HIS A 37 8.86 -9.78 7.28
C HIS A 37 7.42 -10.26 7.07
N ASN A 38 6.48 -9.34 6.86
CA ASN A 38 5.06 -9.68 6.67
C ASN A 38 4.68 -10.01 5.20
N GLY A 39 5.66 -10.04 4.30
CA GLY A 39 5.49 -10.32 2.87
C GLY A 39 4.97 -9.16 2.01
N LEU A 40 4.73 -7.98 2.59
CA LEU A 40 4.18 -6.82 1.87
C LEU A 40 5.11 -6.26 0.79
N SER A 41 6.44 -6.33 0.99
CA SER A 41 7.38 -5.99 -0.08
C SER A 41 7.39 -7.02 -1.20
N LYS A 42 7.24 -8.31 -0.87
CA LYS A 42 7.26 -9.41 -1.85
C LYS A 42 6.03 -9.39 -2.76
N SER A 43 4.88 -8.92 -2.26
CA SER A 43 3.66 -8.76 -3.09
C SER A 43 3.74 -7.60 -4.09
N GLY A 44 4.76 -6.73 -3.98
CA GLY A 44 4.83 -5.51 -4.78
C GLY A 44 3.77 -4.46 -4.41
N ALA A 45 3.07 -4.64 -3.28
CA ALA A 45 2.07 -3.70 -2.78
C ALA A 45 2.69 -2.39 -2.28
N VAL A 46 3.98 -2.37 -2.00
CA VAL A 46 4.71 -1.18 -1.56
C VAL A 46 6.03 -1.03 -2.28
N SER A 47 6.42 0.22 -2.55
CA SER A 47 7.71 0.57 -3.16
C SER A 47 8.34 1.75 -2.44
N LYS A 48 9.68 1.78 -2.36
CA LYS A 48 10.45 2.91 -1.81
C LYS A 48 11.10 3.66 -2.97
N VAL A 49 10.69 4.91 -3.19
CA VAL A 49 11.22 5.78 -4.24
C VAL A 49 11.65 7.10 -3.61
N GLY A 50 12.92 7.48 -3.75
CA GLY A 50 13.43 8.76 -3.24
C GLY A 50 13.21 8.97 -1.74
N GLY A 51 13.27 7.90 -0.93
CA GLY A 51 13.00 7.97 0.51
C GLY A 51 11.53 7.89 0.91
N ARG A 52 10.59 8.05 -0.03
CA ARG A 52 9.15 7.96 0.22
C ARG A 52 8.64 6.54 0.01
N MET A 53 7.73 6.09 0.88
CA MET A 53 7.01 4.83 0.70
C MET A 53 5.71 5.10 -0.06
N LEU A 54 5.54 4.41 -1.18
CA LEU A 54 4.33 4.38 -1.99
C LEU A 54 3.62 3.04 -1.81
N ILE A 55 2.29 3.09 -1.90
CA ILE A 55 1.38 1.96 -1.81
C ILE A 55 0.67 1.82 -3.15
N HIS A 56 0.72 0.63 -3.73
CA HIS A 56 -0.08 0.29 -4.90
C HIS A 56 -1.46 -0.21 -4.43
N LYS A 57 -2.53 0.53 -4.74
CA LYS A 57 -3.89 0.29 -4.20
C LYS A 57 -4.33 -1.17 -4.35
N ASN A 58 -4.34 -1.69 -5.59
CA ASN A 58 -4.88 -3.02 -5.89
C ASN A 58 -4.06 -4.15 -5.25
N LYS A 59 -2.73 -4.13 -5.43
CA LYS A 59 -1.82 -5.11 -4.82
C LYS A 59 -1.86 -5.10 -3.29
N PHE A 60 -2.11 -3.94 -2.67
CA PHE A 60 -2.29 -3.88 -1.22
C PHE A 60 -3.60 -4.55 -0.79
N ALA A 61 -4.69 -4.34 -1.52
CA ALA A 61 -5.96 -5.03 -1.28
C ALA A 61 -5.83 -6.56 -1.47
N GLU A 62 -5.17 -7.00 -2.54
CA GLU A 62 -4.83 -8.41 -2.77
C GLU A 62 -4.01 -8.97 -1.60
N TRP A 63 -2.99 -8.24 -1.15
CA TRP A 63 -2.18 -8.65 -0.01
C TRP A 63 -3.01 -8.76 1.28
N ILE A 64 -3.93 -7.83 1.57
CA ILE A 64 -4.86 -7.95 2.72
C ILE A 64 -5.68 -9.24 2.60
N ALA A 65 -6.20 -9.55 1.41
CA ALA A 65 -6.99 -10.75 1.17
C ALA A 65 -6.19 -12.05 1.36
N THR A 66 -4.85 -12.00 1.38
CA THR A 66 -4.00 -13.16 1.77
C THR A 66 -3.81 -13.29 3.29
N LYS A 67 -4.21 -12.30 4.09
CA LYS A 67 -4.05 -12.27 5.55
C LYS A 67 -5.25 -12.84 6.30
N VAL A 68 -6.04 -13.69 5.64
CA VAL A 68 -7.16 -14.39 6.27
C VAL A 68 -6.63 -15.18 7.47
N CYS A 69 -7.30 -14.98 8.61
CA CYS A 69 -7.12 -15.74 9.85
C CYS A 69 -7.45 -17.22 9.65
#